data_AF-A0AAP3TK83-F1
#
_entry.id   AF-A0AAP3TK83-F1
#
_cell.length_a   1.000
_cell.length_b   1.000
_cell.length_c   1.000
_cell.angle_alpha   90.00
_cell.angle_beta   90.00
_cell.angle_gamma   90.00
#
_symmetry.space_group_name_H-M   'P 1'
#
loop_
_entity.id
_entity.type
_entity.pdbx_description
1 polymer ?
#
loop_
_entity_poly.entity_id
_entity_poly.type
_entity_poly.pdbx_seq_one_letter_code
_entity_poly.pdbx_strand_id
1 'polypeptide(L)'
;KTVERNRERLMKKIHILLGQIDNVIAQENSSESNEEIEFTPAMLTEMAGELRQALEQVPEPSTKEEKTALKKKRKQLKELEEHRDKLQEYDNRLDTLQDRNSYSKTDNDATFMRMKEDAMR
;
A
#
# COMPACT_ATOMS: atom_id res chain seq x y z
N LYS A 1 -14.88 1.38 11.74
CA LYS A 1 -13.79 2.01 10.96
C LYS A 1 -13.35 1.11 9.81
N THR A 2 -13.91 1.31 8.61
CA THR A 2 -13.65 0.45 7.44
C THR A 2 -12.23 0.59 6.89
N VAL A 3 -11.64 1.78 7.05
CA VAL A 3 -10.28 2.09 6.58
C VAL A 3 -9.22 1.28 7.33
N GLU A 4 -9.30 1.18 8.66
CA GLU A 4 -8.39 0.36 9.48
C GLU A 4 -8.41 -1.11 9.05
N ARG A 5 -9.59 -1.72 8.91
CA ARG A 5 -9.74 -3.10 8.42
C ARG A 5 -9.15 -3.31 7.03
N ASN A 6 -9.27 -2.32 6.15
CA ASN A 6 -8.69 -2.39 4.81
C ASN A 6 -7.17 -2.21 4.82
N ARG A 7 -6.63 -1.35 5.71
CA ARG A 7 -5.19 -1.20 5.96
C ARG A 7 -4.59 -2.50 6.49
N GLU A 8 -5.20 -3.13 7.49
CA GLU A 8 -4.78 -4.43 8.02
C GLU A 8 -4.74 -5.52 6.93
N ARG A 9 -5.76 -5.58 6.07
CA ARG A 9 -5.78 -6.50 4.93
C ARG A 9 -4.66 -6.22 3.94
N LEU A 10 -4.30 -4.96 3.73
CA LEU A 10 -3.16 -4.58 2.90
C LEU A 10 -1.84 -5.02 3.54
N MET A 11 -1.66 -4.83 4.85
CA MET A 11 -0.46 -5.29 5.58
C MET A 11 -0.24 -6.78 5.44
N LYS A 12 -1.30 -7.59 5.56
CA LYS A 12 -1.21 -9.04 5.36
C LYS A 12 -0.74 -9.40 3.94
N LYS A 13 -1.19 -8.66 2.92
CA LYS A 13 -0.75 -8.89 1.53
C LYS A 13 0.71 -8.52 1.33
N ILE A 14 1.16 -7.40 1.90
CA ILE A 14 2.56 -6.98 1.89
C ILE A 14 3.43 -8.06 2.52
N HIS A 15 3.06 -8.57 3.69
CA HIS A 15 3.78 -9.63 4.38
C HIS A 15 3.94 -10.88 3.52
N ILE A 16 2.84 -11.35 2.91
CA ILE A 16 2.86 -12.51 2.00
C ILE A 16 3.77 -12.23 0.79
N LEU A 17 3.70 -11.04 0.20
CA LEU A 17 4.51 -10.66 -0.95
C LEU A 17 6.01 -10.64 -0.62
N LEU A 18 6.40 -10.10 0.54
CA LEU A 18 7.78 -10.09 1.00
C LEU A 18 8.31 -11.52 1.25
N GLY A 19 7.52 -12.38 1.89
CA GLY A 19 7.88 -13.81 2.03
C GLY A 19 8.07 -14.52 0.68
N GLN A 20 7.24 -14.18 -0.32
CA GLN A 20 7.42 -14.69 -1.69
C GLN A 20 8.67 -14.15 -2.40
N ILE A 21 9.16 -12.97 -2.02
CA ILE A 21 10.37 -12.37 -2.57
C ILE A 21 11.61 -13.05 -1.96
N ASP A 22 11.61 -13.23 -0.64
CA ASP A 22 12.71 -13.87 0.10
C ASP A 22 12.78 -15.38 -0.15
N ASN A 23 11.79 -15.95 -0.84
CA ASN A 23 11.59 -17.40 -1.03
C ASN A 23 11.47 -18.16 0.31
N VAL A 24 11.28 -17.44 1.42
CA VAL A 24 10.93 -17.99 2.72
C VAL A 24 9.43 -18.19 2.73
N ILE A 25 8.96 -19.21 2.03
CA ILE A 25 7.68 -19.81 2.37
C ILE A 25 8.03 -21.04 3.21
N ALA A 26 8.35 -20.81 4.48
CA ALA A 26 8.18 -21.86 5.47
C ALA A 26 6.70 -22.24 5.41
N GLN A 27 6.42 -23.48 5.02
CA GLN A 27 5.07 -24.02 5.00
C GLN A 27 4.51 -23.99 6.42
N GLU A 28 3.81 -22.93 6.80
CA GLU A 28 2.90 -22.94 7.93
C GLU A 28 1.66 -22.11 7.55
N ASN A 29 0.64 -22.83 7.08
CA ASN A 29 -0.72 -22.38 7.32
C ASN A 29 -0.93 -22.31 8.84
N SER A 30 -1.62 -21.27 9.30
CA SER A 30 -2.17 -21.18 10.66
C SER A 30 -1.16 -21.19 11.80
N SER A 31 -0.77 -20.02 12.27
CA SER A 31 -0.75 -19.61 13.70
C SER A 31 -0.20 -18.19 13.75
N GLU A 32 -1.05 -17.19 13.95
CA GLU A 32 -1.11 -16.56 15.27
C GLU A 32 0.24 -16.00 15.78
N SER A 33 0.92 -15.17 14.98
CA SER A 33 1.47 -13.96 15.59
C SER A 33 0.45 -12.85 15.35
N ASN A 34 -0.32 -12.53 16.39
CA ASN A 34 -0.91 -11.19 16.56
C ASN A 34 0.21 -10.17 16.84
N GLU A 35 1.39 -10.32 16.22
CA GLU A 35 2.30 -9.21 16.09
C GLU A 35 1.64 -8.32 15.04
N GLU A 36 1.26 -7.12 15.46
CA GLU A 36 0.96 -6.05 14.53
C GLU A 36 2.22 -5.81 13.70
N ILE A 37 2.39 -6.58 12.62
CA ILE A 37 3.47 -6.37 11.67
C ILE A 37 3.14 -5.07 10.96
N GLU A 38 3.63 -3.99 11.55
CA GLU A 38 3.40 -2.65 11.09
C GLU A 38 4.51 -2.26 10.13
N PHE A 39 4.18 -2.28 8.84
CA PHE A 39 5.06 -1.70 7.83
C PHE A 39 4.81 -0.20 7.76
N THR A 40 5.87 0.58 7.63
CA THR A 40 5.74 1.99 7.24
C THR A 40 6.00 2.13 5.74
N PRO A 41 5.41 3.14 5.07
CA PRO A 41 5.74 3.44 3.68
C PRO A 41 7.24 3.62 3.44
N ALA A 42 7.98 4.15 4.44
CA ALA A 42 9.43 4.31 4.40
C ALA A 42 10.17 2.96 4.36
N MET A 43 9.79 2.01 5.22
CA MET A 43 10.37 0.66 5.21
C MET A 43 10.14 -0.05 3.88
N LEU A 44 8.94 0.11 3.29
CA LEU A 44 8.65 -0.47 1.96
C LEU A 44 9.49 0.17 0.86
N THR A 45 9.77 1.48 0.97
CA THR A 45 10.67 2.18 0.04
C THR A 45 12.10 1.66 0.14
N GLU A 46 12.61 1.42 1.35
CA GLU A 46 13.93 0.86 1.57
C GLU A 46 14.05 -0.55 0.99
N MET A 47 13.13 -1.45 1.33
CA MET A 47 13.10 -2.82 0.80
C MET A 47 12.94 -2.86 -0.73
N ALA A 48 12.11 -1.99 -1.30
CA ALA A 48 11.99 -1.87 -2.77
C ALA A 48 13.30 -1.40 -3.41
N GLY A 49 14.03 -0.48 -2.75
CA GLY A 49 15.35 -0.03 -3.19
C GLY A 49 16.38 -1.15 -3.19
N GLU A 50 16.45 -1.93 -2.11
CA GLU A 50 17.34 -3.10 -2.00
C GLU A 50 17.04 -4.13 -3.08
N LEU A 51 15.75 -4.46 -3.30
CA LEU A 51 15.34 -5.41 -4.34
C LEU A 51 15.66 -4.92 -5.75
N ARG A 52 15.49 -3.62 -6.00
CA ARG A 52 15.87 -3.00 -7.27
C ARG A 52 17.37 -3.12 -7.51
N GLN A 53 18.18 -2.79 -6.52
CA GLN A 53 19.64 -2.89 -6.60
C GLN A 53 20.07 -4.35 -6.79
N ALA A 54 19.48 -5.28 -6.04
CA ALA A 54 19.74 -6.71 -6.21
C ALA A 54 19.41 -7.19 -7.62
N LEU A 55 18.32 -6.71 -8.23
CA LEU A 55 17.96 -7.04 -9.61
C LEU A 55 18.87 -6.42 -10.67
N GLU A 56 19.54 -5.32 -10.34
CA GLU A 56 20.50 -4.65 -11.22
C GLU A 56 21.87 -5.33 -11.20
N GLN A 57 22.25 -5.92 -10.06
CA GLN A 57 23.47 -6.70 -9.91
C GLN A 57 23.37 -8.12 -10.49
N VAL A 58 22.16 -8.59 -10.82
CA VAL A 58 21.98 -9.90 -11.47
C VAL A 58 22.51 -9.81 -12.91
N PRO A 59 23.50 -10.64 -13.29
CA PRO A 59 24.04 -10.65 -14.65
C PRO A 59 22.95 -10.97 -15.68
N GLU A 60 23.18 -10.61 -16.95
CA GLU A 60 22.20 -10.88 -17.99
C GLU A 60 21.80 -12.36 -18.00
N PRO A 61 20.49 -12.66 -17.91
CA PRO A 61 20.02 -14.03 -17.80
C PRO A 61 20.36 -14.80 -19.08
N SER A 62 21.14 -15.86 -18.93
CA SER A 62 21.66 -16.68 -20.01
C SER A 62 20.65 -17.75 -20.43
N THR A 63 19.86 -18.25 -19.48
CA THR A 63 18.85 -19.29 -19.71
C THR A 63 17.44 -18.72 -19.80
N LYS A 64 16.51 -19.50 -20.40
CA LYS A 64 15.07 -19.13 -20.45
C LYS A 64 14.46 -19.07 -19.04
N GLU A 65 14.92 -19.92 -18.12
CA GLU A 65 14.44 -19.99 -16.74
C GLU A 65 14.89 -18.77 -15.92
N GLU A 66 16.15 -18.34 -16.08
CA GLU A 66 16.64 -17.11 -15.45
C GLU A 66 15.87 -15.88 -15.94
N LYS A 67 15.53 -15.83 -17.25
CA LYS A 67 14.72 -14.74 -17.83
C LYS A 67 13.33 -14.68 -17.22
N THR A 68 12.67 -15.81 -16.99
CA THR A 68 11.33 -15.84 -16.39
C THR A 68 11.39 -15.50 -14.90
N ALA A 69 12.40 -16.00 -14.18
CA ALA A 69 12.62 -15.66 -12.77
C ALA A 69 12.87 -14.15 -12.56
N LEU A 70 13.72 -13.53 -13.39
CA LEU A 70 13.99 -12.09 -13.34
C LEU A 70 12.72 -11.27 -13.61
N LYS A 71 11.92 -11.67 -14.61
CA LYS A 71 10.62 -11.03 -14.89
C LYS A 71 9.65 -11.14 -13.72
N LYS A 72 9.60 -12.30 -13.04
CA LYS A 72 8.77 -12.50 -11.85
C LYS A 72 9.19 -11.57 -10.72
N LYS A 73 10.50 -11.50 -10.41
CA LYS A 73 11.01 -10.59 -9.38
C LYS A 73 10.75 -9.12 -9.70
N ARG A 74 10.93 -8.69 -10.96
CA ARG A 74 10.57 -7.33 -11.40
C ARG A 74 9.07 -7.03 -11.22
N LYS A 75 8.20 -8.01 -11.44
CA LYS A 75 6.76 -7.87 -11.18
C LYS A 75 6.46 -7.73 -9.68
N GLN A 76 7.12 -8.53 -8.84
CA GLN A 76 6.98 -8.44 -7.38
C GLN A 76 7.45 -7.08 -6.84
N LEU A 77 8.56 -6.54 -7.37
CA LEU A 77 9.02 -5.19 -7.04
C LEU A 77 7.95 -4.13 -7.34
N LYS A 78 7.35 -4.18 -8.54
CA LYS A 78 6.28 -3.25 -8.91
C LYS A 78 5.06 -3.38 -7.98
N GLU A 79 4.70 -4.61 -7.62
CA GLU A 79 3.58 -4.86 -6.70
C GLU A 79 3.86 -4.32 -5.29
N LEU A 80 5.11 -4.41 -4.82
CA LEU A 80 5.55 -3.84 -3.55
C LEU A 80 5.45 -2.31 -3.55
N GLU A 81 5.86 -1.66 -4.64
CA GLU A 81 5.71 -0.21 -4.83
C GLU A 81 4.23 0.22 -4.83
N GLU A 82 3.37 -0.51 -5.54
CA GLU A 82 1.93 -0.24 -5.54
C GLU A 82 1.29 -0.42 -4.16
N HIS A 83 1.76 -1.39 -3.37
CA HIS A 83 1.30 -1.58 -1.99
C HIS A 83 1.78 -0.46 -1.07
N ARG A 84 3.01 0.02 -1.27
CA ARG A 84 3.57 1.17 -0.55
C ARG A 84 2.76 2.44 -0.80
N ASP A 85 2.37 2.71 -2.03
CA ASP A 85 1.54 3.88 -2.36
C ASP A 85 0.14 3.79 -1.76
N LYS A 86 -0.49 2.61 -1.81
CA LYS A 86 -1.79 2.38 -1.15
C LYS A 86 -1.71 2.51 0.37
N LEU A 87 -0.59 2.10 0.96
CA LEU A 87 -0.39 2.23 2.40
C LEU A 87 -0.31 3.71 2.79
N GLN A 88 0.48 4.50 2.05
CA GLN A 88 0.54 5.95 2.25
C GLN A 88 -0.84 6.61 2.06
N GLU A 89 -1.63 6.16 1.08
CA GLU A 89 -3.00 6.65 0.90
C GLU A 89 -3.88 6.34 2.12
N TYR A 90 -3.80 5.13 2.69
CA TYR A 90 -4.56 4.80 3.89
C TYR A 90 -4.11 5.59 5.11
N ASP A 91 -2.81 5.83 5.27
CA ASP A 91 -2.28 6.63 6.37
C ASP A 91 -2.77 8.08 6.27
N ASN A 92 -2.73 8.69 5.08
CA ASN A 92 -3.30 10.02 4.83
C ASN A 92 -4.82 10.06 5.10
N ARG A 93 -5.55 9.02 4.67
CA ARG A 93 -7.00 8.92 4.92
C ARG A 93 -7.28 8.85 6.42
N LEU A 94 -6.52 8.08 7.19
CA LEU A 94 -6.65 8.01 8.65
C LEU A 94 -6.35 9.36 9.31
N ASP A 95 -5.31 10.07 8.85
CA ASP A 95 -4.98 11.41 9.33
C ASP A 95 -6.12 12.41 9.07
N THR A 96 -6.73 12.37 7.88
CA THR A 96 -7.89 13.22 7.55
C THR A 96 -9.18 12.83 8.29
N LEU A 97 -9.35 11.55 8.61
CA LEU A 97 -10.54 11.03 9.31
C LEU A 97 -10.53 11.36 10.80
N GLN A 98 -9.35 11.47 11.44
CA GLN A 98 -9.20 11.67 12.90
C GLN A 98 -10.25 10.84 13.70
N ASP A 99 -11.14 11.48 14.47
CA ASP A 99 -12.23 10.84 15.23
C ASP A 99 -13.57 10.76 14.48
N ARG A 100 -13.66 11.30 13.26
CA ARG A 100 -14.89 11.31 12.47
C ARG A 100 -15.05 9.99 11.74
N ASN A 101 -16.08 9.23 12.08
CA ASN A 101 -16.39 7.94 11.42
C ASN A 101 -16.94 8.09 9.98
N SER A 102 -17.03 9.31 9.44
CA SER A 102 -17.48 9.59 8.08
C SER A 102 -16.73 10.77 7.49
N TYR A 103 -16.45 10.70 6.18
CA TYR A 103 -16.14 11.88 5.38
C TYR A 103 -17.41 12.73 5.33
N SER A 104 -17.61 13.63 6.30
CA SER A 104 -18.59 14.69 6.12
C SER A 104 -18.17 15.43 4.85
N LYS A 105 -19.06 15.51 3.86
CA LYS A 105 -18.93 16.41 2.72
C LYS A 105 -18.84 17.84 3.24
N THR A 106 -17.67 18.25 3.69
CA THR A 106 -17.27 19.64 3.65
C THR A 106 -16.75 19.80 2.24
N ASP A 107 -17.67 20.17 1.34
CA ASP A 107 -17.31 20.77 0.06
C ASP A 107 -16.31 21.89 0.38
N ASN A 108 -15.04 21.68 0.04
CA ASN A 108 -14.00 22.72 0.17
C ASN A 108 -14.33 23.95 -0.71
N ASP A 109 -15.29 23.82 -1.62
CA ASP A 109 -15.87 24.87 -2.47
C ASP A 109 -17.32 25.22 -2.09
N ALA A 110 -17.70 25.16 -0.81
CA ALA A 110 -18.97 25.74 -0.33
C ALA A 110 -18.92 27.28 -0.46
N THR A 111 -18.93 27.75 -1.70
CA THR A 111 -19.10 29.14 -2.11
C THR A 111 -20.46 29.56 -1.60
N PHE A 112 -20.41 30.33 -0.53
CA PHE A 112 -21.44 31.17 0.07
C PHE A 112 -22.77 31.17 -0.69
N MET A 113 -23.79 30.57 -0.07
CA MET A 113 -25.20 30.75 -0.41
C MET A 113 -25.47 32.19 -0.86
N ARG A 114 -25.69 32.40 -2.15
CA ARG A 114 -26.25 33.66 -2.64
C ARG A 114 -27.74 33.64 -2.33
N MET A 115 -28.13 34.11 -1.14
CA MET A 115 -29.49 34.59 -0.92
C MET A 115 -29.78 35.64 -2.00
N LYS A 116 -30.67 35.33 -2.95
CA LYS A 116 -31.31 36.39 -3.72
C LYS A 116 -32.47 36.87 -2.87
N GLU A 117 -32.34 38.12 -2.44
CA GLU A 117 -33.34 38.86 -1.69
C GLU A 117 -34.71 38.80 -2.36
N ASP A 118 -35.70 38.68 -1.49
CA ASP A 118 -37.12 38.74 -1.72
C ASP A 118 -37.51 39.95 -2.60
N ALA A 119 -38.19 39.68 -3.72
CA ALA A 119 -38.83 40.71 -4.52
C ALA A 119 -40.32 40.76 -4.14
N MET A 120 -40.63 41.22 -2.93
CA MET A 120 -41.96 41.78 -2.64
C MET A 120 -42.11 43.11 -3.38
N ARG A 121 -42.78 43.06 -4.53
CA ARG A 121 -43.82 44.03 -4.93
C ARG A 121 -44.89 43.34 -5.76
#